data_AF-A0A133V0N2-F1
#
_entry.id   AF-A0A133V0N2-F1
#
_cell.length_a   1.000
_cell.length_b   1.000
_cell.length_c   1.000
_cell.angle_alpha   90.00
_cell.angle_beta   90.00
_cell.angle_gamma   90.00
#
_symmetry.space_group_name_H-M   'P 1'
#
loop_
_entity.id
_entity.type
_entity.pdbx_description
1 polymer ?
#
loop_
_entity_poly.entity_id
_entity_poly.type
_entity_poly.pdbx_seq_one_letter_code
_entity_poly.pdbx_strand_id
1 'polypeptide(L)' 'MGFDEVSSIHHLHIWSLSSEEKVLSCHICSASWEEIDQDELIRKIENQLREEFDIRHVTIQIESEEVCNSSDSLHILGR' A
#
# COMPACT_ATOMS: atom_id res chain seq x y z
N MET A 1 -13.79 -2.57 6.56
CA MET A 1 -13.44 -3.65 5.61
C MET A 1 -11.97 -3.95 5.79
N GLY A 2 -11.57 -5.19 5.54
CA GLY A 2 -10.17 -5.63 5.52
C GLY A 2 -9.97 -6.61 4.37
N PHE A 3 -8.74 -6.69 3.88
CA PHE A 3 -8.34 -7.69 2.90
C PHE A 3 -7.65 -8.81 3.66
N ASP A 4 -8.11 -10.05 3.51
CA ASP A 4 -7.57 -11.19 4.25
C ASP A 4 -6.10 -11.45 3.89
N GLU A 5 -5.70 -11.04 2.68
CA GLU A 5 -4.35 -11.13 2.15
C GLU A 5 -3.39 -10.09 2.75
N VAL A 6 -3.89 -9.07 3.45
CA VAL A 6 -3.11 -7.95 4.01
C VAL A 6 -2.88 -8.15 5.50
N SER A 7 -1.62 -8.35 5.89
CA SER A 7 -1.24 -8.48 7.29
C SER A 7 -0.98 -7.13 7.97
N SER A 8 -0.34 -6.19 7.25
CA SER A 8 -0.11 -4.82 7.75
C SER A 8 0.12 -3.82 6.61
N ILE A 9 0.07 -2.53 6.94
CA ILE A 9 0.35 -1.42 6.04
C ILE A 9 1.33 -0.47 6.72
N HIS A 10 2.36 -0.04 6.01
CA HIS A 10 3.35 0.93 6.49
C HIS A 10 3.76 1.91 5.39
N HIS A 11 4.55 2.93 5.76
CA HIS A 11 4.95 4.03 4.86
C HIS A 11 3.77 4.66 4.08
N LEU A 12 2.61 4.80 4.74
CA LEU A 12 1.43 5.41 4.14
C LEU A 12 1.61 6.93 4.02
N HIS A 13 1.64 7.41 2.78
CA HIS A 13 1.69 8.81 2.43
C HIS A 13 0.44 9.18 1.63
N ILE A 14 -0.21 10.27 2.03
CA ILE A 14 -1.36 10.83 1.32
C ILE A 14 -1.06 12.31 1.08
N TRP A 15 -1.24 12.75 -0.16
CA TRP A 15 -1.09 14.15 -0.54
C TRP A 15 -2.10 14.53 -1.61
N SER A 16 -2.16 15.83 -1.90
CA SER A 16 -3.05 16.38 -2.90
C SER A 16 -2.24 17.14 -3.95
N LEU A 17 -2.50 16.88 -5.23
CA LEU A 17 -1.93 17.65 -6.34
C LEU A 17 -2.72 18.95 -6.58
N SER A 18 -4.01 18.91 -6.24
CA SER A 18 -4.95 20.04 -6.31
C SER A 18 -6.05 19.86 -5.27
N SER A 19 -6.99 20.80 -5.19
CA SER A 19 -8.17 20.71 -4.30
C SER A 19 -9.03 19.46 -4.55
N GLU A 20 -8.94 18.86 -5.74
CA GLU A 20 -9.80 17.77 -6.21
C GLU A 20 -9.03 16.47 -6.41
N GLU A 21 -7.70 16.52 -6.57
CA GLU A 21 -6.88 15.33 -6.87
C GLU A 21 -6.08 14.87 -5.65
N LYS A 22 -6.50 13.72 -5.09
CA LYS A 22 -5.80 13.02 -4.00
C LYS A 22 -4.94 11.89 -4.55
N VAL A 23 -3.76 11.74 -3.96
CA VAL A 23 -2.77 10.74 -4.30
C VAL A 23 -2.35 10.01 -3.03
N LEU A 24 -2.08 8.71 -3.16
CA LEU A 24 -1.65 7.85 -2.07
C LEU A 24 -0.45 6.99 -2.51
N SER A 25 0.50 6.81 -1.60
CA SER A 25 1.53 5.78 -1.70
C SER A 25 1.58 4.99 -0.41
N CYS A 26 1.69 3.67 -0.46
CA CYS A 26 1.89 2.85 0.73
C CYS A 26 2.60 1.54 0.41
N HIS A 27 3.06 0.89 1.47
CA HIS A 27 3.59 -0.46 1.43
C HIS A 27 2.64 -1.39 2.18
N ILE A 28 2.41 -2.57 1.63
CA ILE A 28 1.47 -3.56 2.15
C ILE A 28 2.21 -4.86 2.39
N CYS A 29 2.12 -5.38 3.61
CA CYS A 29 2.65 -6.69 3.95
C CYS A 29 1.62 -7.77 3.66
N SER A 30 2.09 -8.87 3.07
CA SER A 30 1.28 -10.08 2.92
C SER A 30 2.04 -11.30 3.44
N ALA A 31 1.39 -12.04 4.35
CA ALA A 31 1.87 -13.34 4.83
C ALA A 31 1.87 -14.41 3.72
N SER A 32 0.97 -14.24 2.73
CA SER A 32 0.77 -15.16 1.61
C SER A 32 1.24 -14.55 0.29
N TRP A 33 2.26 -13.68 0.33
CA TRP A 33 2.80 -12.94 -0.82
C TRP A 33 2.99 -13.77 -2.11
N GLU A 34 3.46 -15.02 -1.97
CA GLU A 34 3.72 -15.93 -3.11
C GLU A 34 2.46 -16.62 -3.65
N GLU A 35 1.39 -16.68 -2.85
CA GLU A 35 0.16 -17.42 -3.15
C GLU A 35 -0.94 -16.50 -3.71
N ILE A 36 -0.80 -15.18 -3.54
CA ILE A 36 -1.80 -14.20 -3.95
C ILE A 36 -1.56 -13.70 -5.37
N ASP A 37 -2.66 -13.41 -6.08
CA ASP A 37 -2.62 -12.56 -7.27
C ASP A 37 -2.49 -11.09 -6.82
N GLN A 38 -1.26 -10.58 -6.85
CA GLN A 38 -0.93 -9.25 -6.39
C GLN A 38 -1.62 -8.15 -7.23
N ASP A 39 -1.77 -8.37 -8.53
CA ASP A 39 -2.45 -7.43 -9.41
C ASP A 39 -3.95 -7.35 -9.07
N GLU A 40 -4.56 -8.47 -8.74
CA GLU A 40 -5.95 -8.50 -8.29
C GLU A 40 -6.11 -7.75 -6.95
N LEU A 41 -5.20 -7.98 -5.99
CA LEU A 41 -5.22 -7.29 -4.71
C LEU A 41 -5.07 -5.77 -4.88
N ILE A 42 -4.10 -5.32 -5.68
CA ILE A 42 -3.90 -3.89 -5.99
C ILE A 42 -5.18 -3.29 -6.58
N ARG A 43 -5.79 -3.93 -7.58
CA ARG A 43 -7.02 -3.42 -8.20
C ARG A 43 -8.18 -3.32 -7.22
N LYS A 44 -8.33 -4.31 -6.32
CA LYS A 44 -9.38 -4.28 -5.29
C LYS A 44 -9.17 -3.10 -4.33
N ILE A 45 -7.93 -2.87 -3.89
CA ILE A 45 -7.58 -1.76 -3.01
C ILE A 45 -7.78 -0.42 -3.71
N GLU A 46 -7.31 -0.28 -4.94
CA GLU A 46 -7.51 0.93 -5.76
C GLU A 46 -9.00 1.25 -5.96
N ASN A 47 -9.82 0.22 -6.23
CA ASN A 47 -11.26 0.39 -6.36
C ASN A 47 -11.89 0.92 -5.07
N GLN A 48 -11.58 0.32 -3.92
CA GLN A 48 -12.10 0.79 -2.63
C GLN A 48 -11.62 2.22 -2.31
N LEU A 49 -10.35 2.52 -2.53
CA LEU A 49 -9.80 3.86 -2.28
C LEU A 49 -10.47 4.93 -3.15
N ARG A 50 -10.79 4.59 -4.40
CA ARG A 50 -11.54 5.45 -5.31
C ARG A 50 -12.99 5.63 -4.87
N GLU A 51 -13.70 4.55 -4.55
CA GLU A 51 -15.12 4.60 -4.23
C GLU A 51 -15.40 5.27 -2.88
N GLU A 52 -14.57 5.03 -1.88
CA GLU A 52 -14.79 5.54 -0.52
C GLU A 52 -14.15 6.92 -0.29
N PHE A 53 -13.02 7.20 -0.94
CA PHE A 53 -12.21 8.39 -0.63
C PHE A 53 -11.91 9.30 -1.83
N ASP A 54 -12.34 8.93 -3.05
CA ASP A 54 -12.00 9.60 -4.32
C ASP A 54 -10.48 9.77 -4.52
N ILE A 55 -9.70 8.77 -4.09
CA ILE A 55 -8.26 8.70 -4.35
C ILE A 55 -8.05 7.94 -5.66
N ARG A 56 -7.49 8.60 -6.67
CA ARG A 56 -7.40 8.07 -8.05
C ARG A 56 -5.99 7.68 -8.48
N HIS A 57 -5.00 8.27 -7.83
CA HIS A 57 -3.60 7.99 -8.09
C HIS A 57 -3.02 7.27 -6.87
N VAL A 58 -2.79 5.98 -7.03
CA VAL A 58 -2.35 5.11 -5.95
C VAL A 58 -1.09 4.39 -6.41
N THR A 59 -0.08 4.33 -5.56
CA THR A 59 1.11 3.49 -5.75
C THR A 59 1.19 2.56 -4.55
N ILE A 60 1.12 1.25 -4.79
CA ILE A 60 1.19 0.23 -3.74
C ILE A 60 2.40 -0.64 -4.03
N GLN A 61 3.30 -0.72 -3.07
CA GLN A 61 4.33 -1.75 -3.04
C GLN A 61 3.85 -2.84 -2.09
N ILE A 62 3.48 -3.99 -2.63
CA ILE A 62 3.20 -5.15 -1.79
C ILE A 62 4.59 -5.78 -1.45
N GLU A 63 4.76 -6.29 -0.23
CA GLU A 63 5.98 -6.88 0.32
C GLU A 63 5.69 -8.22 1.03
N SER A 64 6.67 -9.12 1.06
CA SER A 64 6.61 -10.30 1.93
C SER A 64 6.85 -9.92 3.40
N GLU A 65 6.43 -10.77 4.34
CA GLU A 65 6.69 -10.54 5.77
C GLU A 65 8.17 -10.33 6.10
N GLU A 66 9.07 -11.05 5.43
CA GLU A 66 10.52 -10.89 5.64
C GLU A 66 10.98 -9.48 5.27
N VAL A 67 10.54 -8.97 4.10
CA VAL A 67 10.88 -7.63 3.64
C VAL A 67 10.31 -6.58 4.59
N CYS A 68 9.04 -6.72 4.97
CA CYS A 68 8.38 -5.81 5.90
C CYS A 68 9.13 -5.66 7.23
N ASN A 69 9.52 -6.79 7.83
CA ASN A 69 10.27 -6.79 9.09
C ASN A 69 11.67 -6.20 8.96
N SER A 70 12.26 -6.23 7.76
CA SER A 70 13.59 -5.67 7.49
C SER A 70 13.56 -4.16 7.20
N SER A 71 12.49 -3.66 6.60
CA SER A 71 12.32 -2.26 6.19
C SER A 71 12.23 -1.29 7.38
N ASP A 72 11.72 -1.74 8.53
CA ASP A 72 11.71 -0.96 9.77
C ASP A 72 13.11 -0.66 10.33
N SER A 73 14.14 -1.39 9.86
CA SER A 73 15.53 -1.27 10.34
C SER A 73 16.37 -0.23 9.58
N LEU A 74 15.84 0.39 8.52
CA LEU A 74 16.55 1.35 7.64
C LEU A 74 16.19 2.82 7.89
N HIS A 75 15.71 3.16 9.09
CA HIS A 75 15.78 4.54 9.56
C HIS A 75 17.25 4.89 9.84
N ILE A 76 17.80 5.84 9.06
CA ILE A 76 19.17 6.40 9.08
C ILE A 76 20.14 5.77 8.08
N LEU A 77 20.00 6.09 6.80
CA LEU A 77 21.11 6.64 6.01
C LEU A 77 20.55 7.68 5.03
N GLY A 78 20.10 8.81 5.58
CA GLY A 78 19.89 10.02 4.80
C GLY A 78 21.23 10.64 4.42
N ARG A 79 21.57 10.59 3.14
CA ARG A 79 22.27 11.64 2.39
C ARG A 79 21.90 11.58 0.93
#